data_AF-A0A0Q6BA58-F1
#
_entry.id   AF-A0A0Q6BA58-F1
#
_cell.length_a   1.000
_cell.length_b   1.000
_cell.length_c   1.000
_cell.angle_alpha   90.00
_cell.angle_beta   90.00
_cell.angle_gamma   90.00
#
_symmetry.space_group_name_H-M   'P 1'
#
loop_
_entity.id
_entity.type
_entity.pdbx_description
1 polymer ?
#
loop_
_entity_poly.entity_id
_entity_poly.type
_entity_poly.pdbx_seq_one_letter_code
_entity_poly.pdbx_strand_id
1 'polypeptide(L)'
;MWPLSKTKSEPSSSRVGQLFLFKERMFKEGASQPTLQRGLRSFVETYIPEAEFEVFFGGYAARNISGEKYIGVWSVRIASRMRRILRERGASFTVVNNHPCETNQSLSLTHQSSGTGDKVLS
;
A
#
# COMPACT_ATOMS: atom_id res chain seq x y z
N MET A 1 -0.21 25.36 -37.29
CA MET A 1 -0.77 25.71 -35.97
C MET A 1 -1.06 24.40 -35.23
N TRP A 2 -0.21 24.00 -34.29
CA TRP A 2 -0.43 22.79 -33.47
C TRP A 2 -1.01 23.20 -32.11
N PRO A 3 -2.02 22.51 -31.57
CA PRO A 3 -2.41 22.70 -30.18
C PRO A 3 -1.54 21.81 -29.30
N LEU A 4 -0.66 22.43 -28.51
CA LEU A 4 0.09 21.78 -27.45
C LEU A 4 -0.80 21.72 -26.19
N SER A 5 -1.70 20.75 -26.14
CA SER A 5 -2.48 20.49 -24.92
C SER A 5 -1.62 19.67 -23.95
N LYS A 6 -0.76 20.35 -23.18
CA LYS A 6 -0.24 19.80 -21.94
C LYS A 6 -1.41 19.65 -20.98
N THR A 7 -2.07 18.50 -20.98
CA THR A 7 -2.93 18.08 -19.87
C THR A 7 -2.03 17.86 -18.66
N LYS A 8 -1.79 18.94 -17.92
CA LYS A 8 -1.31 18.87 -16.55
C LYS A 8 -2.44 18.23 -15.75
N SER A 9 -2.38 16.91 -15.60
CA SER A 9 -3.23 16.19 -14.67
C SER A 9 -3.01 16.79 -13.29
N GLU A 10 -4.00 17.53 -12.80
CA GLU A 10 -4.11 17.85 -11.39
C GLU A 10 -4.00 16.53 -10.62
N PRO A 11 -3.19 16.46 -9.53
CA PRO A 11 -3.19 15.28 -8.69
C PRO A 11 -4.55 15.21 -8.02
N SER A 12 -5.44 14.42 -8.63
CA SER A 12 -6.78 14.19 -8.13
C SER A 12 -6.66 13.57 -6.75
N SER A 13 -7.22 14.28 -5.77
CA SER A 13 -7.70 13.76 -4.48
C SER A 13 -6.69 12.96 -3.65
N SER A 14 -6.35 13.51 -2.49
CA SER A 14 -5.84 12.91 -1.24
C SER A 14 -6.03 11.40 -1.01
N ARG A 15 -5.57 10.53 -1.91
CA ARG A 15 -5.56 9.08 -1.71
C ARG A 15 -4.48 8.77 -0.71
N VAL A 16 -4.90 8.61 0.54
CA VAL A 16 -4.05 8.04 1.59
C VAL A 16 -3.61 6.66 1.11
N GLY A 17 -2.32 6.50 0.85
CA GLY A 17 -1.76 5.23 0.40
C GLY A 17 -1.82 4.17 1.50
N GLN A 18 -1.64 2.91 1.13
CA GLN A 18 -1.53 1.81 2.08
C GLN A 18 -0.17 1.14 1.96
N LEU A 19 0.49 0.96 3.10
CA LEU A 19 1.69 0.15 3.22
C LEU A 19 1.37 -1.09 4.07
N PHE A 20 1.58 -2.26 3.51
CA PHE A 20 1.40 -3.54 4.19
C PHE A 20 2.70 -3.95 4.86
N LEU A 21 2.66 -4.22 6.16
CA LEU A 21 3.79 -4.70 6.96
C LEU A 21 3.45 -6.09 7.50
N PHE A 22 4.15 -7.12 7.04
CA PHE A 22 3.87 -8.49 7.43
C PHE A 22 5.13 -9.35 7.43
N LYS A 23 5.05 -10.54 8.02
CA LYS A 23 6.10 -11.56 7.92
C LYS A 23 5.85 -12.39 6.66
N GLU A 24 6.79 -12.39 5.73
CA GLU A 24 6.67 -13.21 4.51
C GLU A 24 6.92 -14.68 4.89
N ARG A 25 5.96 -15.56 4.58
CA ARG A 25 6.15 -17.00 4.78
C ARG A 25 7.17 -17.49 3.77
N MET A 26 8.34 -17.89 4.27
CA MET A 26 9.35 -18.54 3.45
C MET A 26 8.94 -19.98 3.16
N PHE A 27 9.26 -20.47 1.96
CA PHE A 27 8.93 -21.82 1.49
C PHE A 27 9.62 -22.95 2.30
N LYS A 28 10.61 -22.63 3.15
CA LYS A 28 11.32 -23.62 3.98
C LYS A 28 10.87 -23.53 5.43
N GLU A 29 10.41 -24.66 5.95
CA GLU A 29 10.10 -24.86 7.36
C GLU A 29 11.36 -24.62 8.22
N GLY A 30 11.23 -23.83 9.29
CA GLY A 30 12.34 -23.44 10.18
C GLY A 30 13.14 -22.20 9.75
N ALA A 31 12.90 -21.60 8.59
CA ALA A 31 13.54 -20.34 8.22
C ALA A 31 12.96 -19.14 8.98
N SER A 32 13.81 -18.22 9.41
CA SER A 32 13.37 -16.93 9.97
C SER A 32 12.54 -16.18 8.93
N GLN A 33 11.27 -15.90 9.23
CA GLN A 33 10.37 -15.16 8.35
C GLN A 33 10.77 -13.67 8.36
N PRO A 34 11.29 -13.13 7.24
CA PRO A 34 11.67 -11.73 7.23
C PRO A 34 10.41 -10.86 7.29
N THR A 35 10.49 -9.80 8.08
CA THR A 35 9.51 -8.71 7.99
C THR A 35 9.68 -8.00 6.65
N LEU A 36 8.56 -7.67 6.05
CA LEU A 36 8.49 -7.06 4.76
C LEU A 36 7.46 -5.94 4.80
N GLN A 37 7.82 -4.80 4.21
CA GLN A 37 6.89 -3.71 3.97
C GLN A 37 6.71 -3.50 2.47
N ARG A 38 5.48 -3.45 1.97
CA ARG A 38 5.18 -3.14 0.56
C ARG A 38 4.01 -2.18 0.42
N GLY A 39 4.03 -1.33 -0.59
CA GLY A 39 2.88 -0.55 -1.02
C GLY A 39 2.61 -0.77 -2.51
N LEU A 40 1.47 -0.27 -2.99
CA LEU A 40 1.20 -0.23 -4.42
C LEU A 40 2.33 0.49 -5.14
N ARG A 41 2.84 -0.13 -6.20
CA ARG A 41 3.97 0.40 -6.97
C ARG A 41 3.67 1.79 -7.53
N SER A 42 2.45 1.99 -8.06
CA SER A 42 1.98 3.30 -8.54
C SER A 42 2.02 4.39 -7.46
N PHE A 43 1.68 4.06 -6.22
CA PHE A 43 1.74 5.00 -5.10
C PHE A 43 3.19 5.25 -4.67
N VAL A 44 3.95 4.19 -4.40
CA VAL A 44 5.31 4.31 -3.85
C VAL A 44 6.25 5.02 -4.83
N GLU A 45 6.17 4.70 -6.13
CA GLU A 45 7.04 5.29 -7.16
C GLU A 45 6.72 6.75 -7.47
N THR A 46 5.56 7.27 -7.02
CA THR A 46 5.30 8.71 -7.08
C THR A 46 6.27 9.49 -6.20
N TYR A 47 6.75 8.87 -5.12
CA TYR A 47 7.63 9.50 -4.14
C TYR A 47 9.04 8.94 -4.16
N ILE A 48 9.23 7.66 -4.46
CA ILE A 48 10.55 6.99 -4.48
C ILE A 48 10.64 6.19 -5.78
N PRO A 49 11.28 6.74 -6.83
CA PRO A 49 11.55 6.01 -8.06
C PRO A 49 12.28 4.68 -7.81
N GLU A 50 11.99 3.64 -8.59
CA GLU A 50 12.62 2.31 -8.45
C GLU A 50 14.15 2.37 -8.42
N ALA A 51 14.75 3.22 -9.27
CA ALA A 51 16.19 3.42 -9.35
C ALA A 51 16.83 3.92 -8.03
N GLU A 52 16.06 4.58 -7.16
CA GLU A 52 16.54 5.08 -5.87
C GLU A 52 16.52 3.99 -4.78
N PHE A 53 15.85 2.86 -5.00
CA PHE A 53 15.76 1.80 -3.98
C PHE A 53 17.09 1.15 -3.69
N GLU A 54 17.90 0.89 -4.72
CA GLU A 54 19.23 0.31 -4.53
C GLU A 54 20.10 1.20 -3.63
N VAL A 55 20.07 2.51 -3.91
CA VAL A 55 20.87 3.51 -3.18
C VAL A 55 20.39 3.68 -1.73
N PHE A 56 19.08 3.74 -1.48
CA PHE A 56 18.56 4.00 -0.13
C PHE A 56 18.41 2.76 0.73
N PHE A 57 18.22 1.60 0.12
CA PHE A 57 17.75 0.40 0.82
C PHE A 57 18.58 -0.86 0.52
N GLY A 58 19.53 -0.81 -0.43
CA GLY A 58 20.31 -1.98 -0.85
C GLY A 58 19.47 -3.01 -1.60
N GLY A 59 18.43 -2.55 -2.28
CA GLY A 59 17.52 -3.37 -3.07
C GLY A 59 16.06 -3.19 -2.68
N TYR A 60 15.19 -3.95 -3.35
CA TYR A 60 13.74 -3.88 -3.15
C TYR A 60 13.06 -5.25 -3.31
N ALA A 61 11.83 -5.32 -2.83
CA ALA A 61 10.95 -6.47 -2.96
C ALA A 61 9.75 -6.10 -3.83
N ALA A 62 9.77 -6.53 -5.09
CA ALA A 62 8.63 -6.38 -6.00
C ALA A 62 7.82 -7.68 -6.10
N ARG A 63 6.48 -7.57 -6.13
CA ARG A 63 5.59 -8.71 -6.31
C ARG A 63 4.31 -8.29 -7.03
N ASN A 64 3.81 -9.16 -7.91
CA ASN A 64 2.45 -9.05 -8.43
C ASN A 64 1.51 -9.88 -7.56
N ILE A 65 0.46 -9.26 -7.04
CA ILE A 65 -0.53 -9.89 -6.16
C ILE A 65 -1.91 -9.55 -6.72
N SER A 66 -2.64 -10.57 -7.16
CA SER A 66 -4.00 -10.42 -7.72
C SER A 66 -4.11 -9.37 -8.85
N GLY A 67 -3.08 -9.24 -9.69
CA GLY A 67 -3.03 -8.29 -10.80
C GLY A 67 -2.44 -6.92 -10.45
N GLU A 68 -2.25 -6.61 -9.17
CA GLU A 68 -1.66 -5.37 -8.71
C GLU A 68 -0.16 -5.52 -8.46
N LYS A 69 0.59 -4.49 -8.85
CA LYS A 69 2.05 -4.45 -8.65
C LYS A 69 2.37 -3.78 -7.31
N TYR A 70 3.13 -4.47 -6.49
CA TYR A 70 3.62 -3.99 -5.21
C TYR A 70 5.15 -3.86 -5.23
N ILE A 71 5.67 -2.86 -4.52
CA ILE A 71 7.10 -2.63 -4.30
C ILE A 71 7.36 -2.26 -2.84
N GLY A 72 8.53 -2.60 -2.33
CA GLY A 72 8.91 -2.26 -0.97
C GLY A 72 10.24 -2.85 -0.54
N VAL A 73 10.40 -3.11 0.76
CA VAL A 73 11.70 -3.41 1.39
C VAL A 73 11.60 -4.51 2.44
N TRP A 74 12.68 -5.24 2.62
CA TRP A 74 12.85 -6.25 3.68
C TRP A 74 13.37 -5.59 4.97
N SER A 75 13.10 -6.22 6.11
CA SER A 75 13.48 -5.80 7.47
C SER A 75 12.69 -4.62 8.05
N VAL A 76 12.46 -4.68 9.37
CA VAL A 76 11.81 -3.64 10.18
C VAL A 76 12.58 -2.32 10.12
N ARG A 77 13.91 -2.37 10.12
CA ARG A 77 14.77 -1.18 10.12
C ARG A 77 14.62 -0.40 8.82
N ILE A 78 14.70 -1.10 7.69
CA ILE A 78 14.60 -0.48 6.37
C ILE A 78 13.15 -0.06 6.08
N ALA A 79 12.16 -0.84 6.51
CA ALA A 79 10.75 -0.44 6.45
C ALA A 79 10.51 0.92 7.15
N SER A 80 11.08 1.10 8.34
CA SER A 80 10.99 2.36 9.09
C SER A 80 11.66 3.53 8.35
N ARG A 81 12.81 3.28 7.71
CA ARG A 81 13.49 4.26 6.85
C ARG A 81 12.66 4.63 5.63
N MET A 82 12.07 3.65 4.94
CA MET A 82 11.19 3.89 3.79
C MET A 82 9.97 4.73 4.19
N ARG A 83 9.30 4.41 5.32
CA ARG A 83 8.18 5.21 5.83
C ARG A 83 8.59 6.65 6.13
N ARG A 84 9.80 6.86 6.66
CA ARG A 84 10.34 8.19 6.91
C ARG A 84 10.52 8.97 5.61
N ILE A 85 11.21 8.40 4.61
CA ILE A 85 11.44 9.05 3.31
C ILE A 85 10.12 9.39 2.63
N LEU A 86 9.14 8.47 2.64
CA LEU A 86 7.81 8.72 2.09
C LEU A 86 7.16 9.94 2.73
N ARG A 87 7.16 10.04 4.07
CA ARG A 87 6.60 11.22 4.79
C ARG A 87 7.38 12.49 4.49
N GLU A 88 8.71 12.43 4.47
CA GLU A 88 9.58 13.58 4.14
C GLU A 88 9.32 14.10 2.72
N ARG A 89 8.89 13.23 1.80
CA ARG A 89 8.50 13.59 0.42
C ARG A 89 7.00 13.91 0.27
N GLY A 90 6.27 14.07 1.37
CA GLY A 90 4.88 14.51 1.36
C GLY A 90 3.84 13.40 1.15
N ALA A 91 4.24 12.13 1.24
CA ALA A 91 3.29 11.03 1.12
C ALA A 91 2.44 10.88 2.40
N SER A 92 1.13 10.79 2.21
CA SER A 92 0.16 10.40 3.24
C SER A 92 -0.21 8.93 3.07
N PHE A 93 -0.04 8.12 4.12
CA PHE A 93 -0.34 6.69 4.08
C PHE A 93 -0.70 6.12 5.46
N THR A 94 -1.39 4.98 5.45
CA THR A 94 -1.58 4.12 6.63
C THR A 94 -0.71 2.87 6.53
N VAL A 95 -0.40 2.28 7.69
CA VAL A 95 0.31 0.99 7.77
C VAL A 95 -0.69 -0.08 8.19
N VAL A 96 -0.81 -1.13 7.38
CA VAL A 96 -1.68 -2.27 7.62
C VAL A 96 -0.79 -3.46 7.99
N ASN A 97 -1.01 -4.06 9.16
CA ASN A 97 -0.16 -5.15 9.67
C ASN A 97 -0.56 -6.55 9.17
N ASN A 98 -1.09 -6.63 7.94
CA ASN A 98 -1.60 -7.86 7.32
C ASN A 98 -1.02 -8.01 5.90
N HIS A 99 -1.10 -9.22 5.35
CA HIS A 99 -0.79 -9.43 3.94
C HIS A 99 -1.84 -8.71 3.06
N PRO A 100 -1.48 -8.14 1.89
CA PRO A 100 -2.45 -7.53 0.98
C PRO A 100 -3.57 -8.49 0.56
N CYS A 101 -3.28 -9.79 0.41
CA CYS A 101 -4.30 -10.82 0.17
C CYS A 101 -5.34 -10.98 1.30
N GLU A 102 -4.98 -10.68 2.55
CA GLU A 102 -5.83 -10.86 3.73
C GLU A 102 -6.72 -9.63 3.99
N THR A 103 -6.33 -8.47 3.44
CA THR A 103 -6.97 -7.18 3.78
C THR A 103 -8.37 -7.03 3.17
N ASN A 104 -8.70 -7.76 2.10
CA ASN A 104 -10.02 -7.73 1.48
C ASN A 104 -11.15 -8.38 2.31
N GLN A 105 -10.83 -9.07 3.43
CA GLN A 105 -11.85 -9.75 4.24
C GLN A 105 -12.53 -8.83 5.27
N SER A 106 -12.00 -7.63 5.54
CA SER A 106 -12.50 -6.78 6.64
C SER A 106 -13.43 -5.64 6.21
N LEU A 107 -13.54 -5.32 4.91
CA LEU A 107 -14.39 -4.23 4.43
C LEU A 107 -15.84 -4.64 4.12
N SER A 108 -16.14 -5.94 4.10
CA SER A 108 -17.49 -6.47 3.84
C SER A 108 -18.38 -6.62 5.07
N LEU A 109 -17.92 -6.26 6.27
CA LEU A 109 -18.64 -6.50 7.54
C LEU A 109 -19.30 -5.26 8.18
N THR A 110 -19.40 -4.12 7.47
CA THR A 110 -20.03 -2.89 8.04
C THR A 110 -21.21 -2.36 7.23
N HIS A 111 -22.08 -3.24 6.73
CA HIS A 111 -23.33 -2.81 6.08
C HIS A 111 -24.51 -3.72 6.38
N GLN A 112 -24.77 -4.06 7.65
CA GLN A 112 -26.09 -4.54 8.05
C GLN A 112 -26.45 -4.04 9.45
N SER A 113 -27.16 -2.91 9.52
CA SER A 113 -28.40 -2.81 10.31
C SER A 113 -29.13 -1.49 9.96
N SER A 114 -29.78 -1.45 8.79
CA SER A 114 -30.94 -0.57 8.61
C SER A 114 -32.13 -1.28 9.24
N GLY A 115 -32.36 -1.03 10.53
CA GLY A 115 -33.59 -1.41 11.21
C GLY A 115 -34.69 -0.43 10.83
N THR A 116 -35.36 -0.69 9.72
CA THR A 116 -36.65 -0.07 9.38
C THR A 116 -37.70 -0.67 10.30
N GLY A 117 -38.37 0.16 11.09
CA GLY A 117 -39.36 -0.26 12.08
C GLY A 117 -40.55 0.67 12.16
N ASP A 118 -41.12 1.08 11.03
CA ASP A 118 -42.46 1.66 10.99
C ASP A 118 -43.49 0.54 11.06
N LYS A 119 -44.04 0.31 12.26
CA LYS A 119 -45.25 -0.48 12.46
C LYS A 119 -46.46 0.45 12.42
N VAL A 120 -47.25 0.32 11.35
CA VAL A 120 -48.65 0.76 11.24
C VAL A 120 -49.55 -0.28 11.95
N LEU A 121 -50.72 0.18 12.40
CA LEU A 121 -51.88 -0.51 13.02
C LEU A 121 -51.87 -0.48 14.57
N SER A 122 -52.87 0.05 15.27
CA SER A 122 -54.30 0.28 14.98
C SER A 122 -54.83 1.55 15.64
#